data_AF-A0A1E8R982-F1
#
_entry.id   AF-A0A1E8R982-F1
#
_cell.length_a   1.000
_cell.length_b   1.000
_cell.length_c   1.000
_cell.angle_alpha   90.00
_cell.angle_beta   90.00
_cell.angle_gamma   90.00
#
_symmetry.space_group_name_H-M   'P 1'
#
loop_
_entity.id
_entity.type
_entity.pdbx_description
1 polymer ?
#
loop_
_entity_poly.entity_id
_entity_poly.type
_entity_poly.pdbx_seq_one_letter_code
_entity_poly.pdbx_strand_id
1 'polypeptide(L)'
;MTLITGILFTIIFYSLTKDLIKKYPVIFYLGIYAWTGFVVYYYNMGFDRNFPTWFNEYFMKIFSRGIFATASFMIVMFLGTITKHNDFSKKLMAIRGEMSIMASLLVFSHNIIFGLRYFPILFTNPSSMPQRQLIASIITIFLLLMLIPLFVTSFKTVRRKMKAKSWKNLQKMAYPFFIGIYVHVMVLYSSNWKENMVGVVIYTLIYLAYIILRLRKRNIKMQKSLAK
;
A
#
# COMPACT_ATOMS: atom_id res chain seq x y z
N MET A 1 -4.64 16.20 -5.04
CA MET A 1 -5.48 16.46 -3.83
C MET A 1 -5.95 15.18 -3.14
N THR A 2 -6.44 14.16 -3.86
CA THR A 2 -6.90 12.86 -3.30
C THR A 2 -5.84 12.05 -2.54
N LEU A 3 -4.55 12.24 -2.85
CA LEU A 3 -3.48 11.51 -2.16
C LEU A 3 -3.12 12.07 -0.80
N ILE A 4 -2.99 13.39 -0.69
CA ILE A 4 -2.70 14.05 0.59
C ILE A 4 -3.85 13.78 1.55
N THR A 5 -5.09 13.94 1.07
CA THR A 5 -6.30 13.62 1.85
C THR A 5 -6.34 12.14 2.23
N GLY A 6 -6.02 11.22 1.32
CA GLY A 6 -5.92 9.79 1.60
C GLY A 6 -4.84 9.45 2.64
N ILE A 7 -3.66 10.06 2.56
CA ILE A 7 -2.58 9.87 3.56
C ILE A 7 -3.02 10.41 4.91
N LEU A 8 -3.58 11.62 4.94
CA LEU A 8 -4.01 12.28 6.17
C LEU A 8 -5.13 11.49 6.85
N PHE A 9 -6.11 11.02 6.07
CA PHE A 9 -7.16 10.11 6.53
C PHE A 9 -6.58 8.81 7.09
N THR A 10 -5.64 8.19 6.38
CA THR A 10 -4.99 6.94 6.81
C THR A 10 -4.23 7.13 8.13
N ILE A 11 -3.52 8.25 8.29
CA ILE A 11 -2.80 8.59 9.52
C ILE A 11 -3.77 8.81 10.68
N ILE A 12 -4.86 9.56 10.47
CA ILE A 12 -5.90 9.78 11.48
C ILE A 12 -6.53 8.46 11.89
N PHE A 13 -6.92 7.65 10.90
CA PHE A 13 -7.53 6.33 11.13
C PHE A 13 -6.63 5.46 12.01
N TYR A 14 -5.35 5.27 11.66
CA TYR A 14 -4.43 4.49 12.48
C TYR A 14 -4.14 5.14 13.82
N SER A 15 -4.11 6.47 13.92
CA SER A 15 -3.89 7.17 15.19
C SER A 15 -4.99 6.87 16.22
N LEU A 16 -6.25 6.85 15.77
CA LEU A 16 -7.44 6.58 16.59
C LEU A 16 -7.61 5.09 16.89
N THR A 17 -7.34 4.24 15.90
CA THR A 17 -7.62 2.79 15.99
C THR A 17 -6.43 1.97 16.50
N LYS A 18 -5.24 2.55 16.68
CA LYS A 18 -4.02 1.79 17.06
C LYS A 18 -4.18 0.86 18.26
N ASP A 19 -4.85 1.34 19.31
CA ASP A 19 -5.01 0.60 20.56
C ASP A 19 -6.06 -0.52 20.39
N LEU A 20 -7.10 -0.28 19.58
CA LEU A 20 -8.13 -1.26 19.21
C LEU A 20 -7.61 -2.34 18.24
N ILE A 21 -6.84 -1.96 17.21
CA ILE A 21 -6.20 -2.89 16.27
C ILE A 21 -5.27 -3.83 17.03
N LYS A 22 -4.54 -3.32 18.02
CA LYS A 22 -3.67 -4.15 18.85
C LYS A 22 -4.45 -5.15 19.71
N LYS A 23 -5.61 -4.74 20.23
CA LYS A 23 -6.45 -5.56 21.11
C LYS A 23 -7.28 -6.59 20.34
N TYR A 24 -7.85 -6.22 19.19
CA TYR A 24 -8.74 -7.06 18.39
C TYR A 24 -8.37 -7.06 16.90
N PRO A 25 -7.17 -7.51 16.51
CA PRO A 25 -6.70 -7.44 15.13
C PRO A 25 -7.59 -8.20 14.15
N VAL A 26 -8.16 -9.33 14.57
CA VAL A 26 -9.04 -10.17 13.74
C VAL A 26 -10.32 -9.44 13.32
N ILE A 27 -10.92 -8.66 14.23
CA ILE A 27 -12.13 -7.88 13.93
C ILE A 27 -11.84 -6.83 12.85
N PHE A 28 -10.67 -6.18 12.91
CA PHE A 28 -10.26 -5.22 11.88
C PHE A 28 -9.98 -5.88 10.53
N TYR A 29 -9.43 -7.11 10.52
CA TYR A 29 -9.24 -7.85 9.27
C TYR A 29 -10.57 -8.22 8.64
N LEU A 30 -11.52 -8.73 9.43
CA LEU A 30 -12.87 -9.05 8.97
C LEU A 30 -13.62 -7.79 8.53
N GLY A 31 -13.50 -6.70 9.27
CA GLY A 31 -14.11 -5.42 8.92
C GLY A 31 -13.57 -4.84 7.61
N ILE A 32 -12.26 -4.91 7.38
CA ILE A 32 -11.67 -4.51 6.09
C ILE A 32 -12.11 -5.43 4.97
N TYR A 33 -12.19 -6.73 5.20
CA TYR A 33 -12.64 -7.68 4.19
C TYR A 33 -14.12 -7.48 3.83
N ALA A 34 -14.98 -7.20 4.81
CA ALA A 34 -16.38 -6.84 4.57
C ALA A 34 -16.48 -5.50 3.83
N TRP A 35 -15.70 -4.50 4.25
CA TRP A 35 -15.64 -3.21 3.59
C TRP A 35 -15.18 -3.32 2.14
N THR A 36 -14.17 -4.14 1.86
CA THR A 36 -13.72 -4.34 0.49
C THR A 36 -14.78 -5.03 -0.36
N GLY A 37 -15.46 -6.04 0.18
CA GLY A 37 -16.61 -6.66 -0.49
C GLY A 37 -17.72 -5.64 -0.80
N PHE A 38 -18.00 -4.75 0.13
CA PHE A 38 -18.96 -3.65 -0.07
C PHE A 38 -18.52 -2.68 -1.17
N VAL A 39 -17.25 -2.25 -1.17
CA VAL A 39 -16.71 -1.37 -2.23
C VAL A 39 -16.79 -2.06 -3.60
N VAL A 40 -16.47 -3.35 -3.69
CA VAL A 40 -16.61 -4.13 -4.93
C VAL A 40 -18.07 -4.14 -5.40
N TYR A 41 -19.00 -4.47 -4.52
CA TYR A 41 -20.43 -4.53 -4.83
C TYR A 41 -20.97 -3.16 -5.27
N TYR A 42 -20.57 -2.10 -4.56
CA TYR A 42 -20.97 -0.72 -4.83
C TYR A 42 -20.59 -0.25 -6.24
N TYR A 43 -19.35 -0.52 -6.68
CA TYR A 43 -18.90 -0.14 -8.02
C TYR A 43 -19.44 -1.06 -9.12
N ASN A 44 -19.71 -2.34 -8.82
CA ASN A 44 -20.23 -3.29 -9.82
C ASN A 44 -21.71 -3.04 -10.12
N MET A 45 -22.51 -2.74 -9.09
CA MET A 45 -23.94 -2.43 -9.22
C MET A 45 -24.23 -1.02 -9.76
N GLY A 46 -23.20 -0.22 -10.06
CA GLY A 46 -23.39 1.12 -10.61
C GLY A 46 -23.93 2.14 -9.61
N PHE A 47 -23.84 1.87 -8.30
CA PHE A 47 -24.29 2.82 -7.26
C PHE A 47 -23.45 4.10 -7.24
N ASP A 48 -22.30 4.11 -7.89
CA ASP A 48 -21.50 5.31 -8.15
C ASP A 48 -22.30 6.40 -8.88
N ARG A 49 -23.35 6.04 -9.64
CA ARG A 49 -24.23 6.98 -10.33
C ARG A 49 -25.31 7.60 -9.44
N ASN A 50 -25.67 6.94 -8.33
CA ASN A 50 -26.79 7.33 -7.47
C ASN A 50 -26.35 8.10 -6.22
N PHE A 51 -25.06 8.07 -5.89
CA PHE A 51 -24.52 8.76 -4.71
C PHE A 51 -23.94 10.14 -5.05
N PRO A 52 -23.89 11.06 -4.08
CA PRO A 52 -23.32 12.39 -4.27
C PRO A 52 -21.90 12.33 -4.84
N THR A 53 -21.62 13.16 -5.84
CA THR A 53 -20.30 13.24 -6.49
C THR A 53 -19.17 13.47 -5.50
N TRP A 54 -19.39 14.26 -4.44
CA TRP A 54 -18.40 14.48 -3.39
C TRP A 54 -18.02 13.20 -2.64
N PHE A 55 -18.97 12.32 -2.35
CA PHE A 55 -18.72 11.07 -1.62
C PHE A 55 -17.91 10.10 -2.50
N ASN A 56 -18.25 10.03 -3.77
CA ASN A 56 -17.53 9.19 -4.72
C ASN A 56 -16.12 9.70 -5.01
N GLU A 57 -15.96 11.00 -5.23
CA GLU A 57 -14.69 11.65 -5.56
C GLU A 57 -13.67 11.64 -4.42
N TYR A 58 -14.11 11.93 -3.19
CA TYR A 58 -13.22 12.11 -2.04
C TYR A 58 -13.12 10.88 -1.15
N PHE A 59 -14.19 10.11 -0.98
CA PHE A 59 -14.17 8.97 -0.05
C PHE A 59 -14.00 7.64 -0.80
N MET A 60 -14.91 7.29 -1.70
CA MET A 60 -14.85 6.00 -2.40
C MET A 60 -13.63 5.88 -3.31
N LYS A 61 -13.20 6.97 -3.98
CA LYS A 61 -12.00 7.00 -4.83
C LYS A 61 -10.72 6.64 -4.08
N ILE A 62 -10.63 6.93 -2.78
CA ILE A 62 -9.47 6.58 -1.94
C ILE A 62 -9.34 5.06 -1.80
N PHE A 63 -10.46 4.36 -1.63
CA PHE A 63 -10.50 2.91 -1.50
C PHE A 63 -10.42 2.23 -2.87
N SER A 64 -11.21 2.71 -3.84
CA SER A 64 -11.28 2.10 -5.17
C SER A 64 -10.01 2.26 -5.98
N ARG A 65 -9.24 3.35 -5.82
CA ARG A 65 -7.91 3.50 -6.43
C ARG A 65 -6.77 2.93 -5.59
N GLY A 66 -7.06 2.27 -4.47
CA GLY A 66 -6.04 1.68 -3.60
C GLY A 66 -5.15 2.70 -2.89
N ILE A 67 -5.52 3.99 -2.86
CA ILE A 67 -4.74 5.06 -2.22
C ILE A 67 -4.55 4.77 -0.73
N PHE A 68 -5.60 4.30 -0.05
CA PHE A 68 -5.50 3.91 1.36
C PHE A 68 -4.48 2.78 1.58
N ALA A 69 -4.45 1.81 0.67
CA ALA A 69 -3.52 0.70 0.77
C ALA A 69 -2.07 1.15 0.53
N THR A 70 -1.85 1.98 -0.50
CA THR A 70 -0.54 2.60 -0.76
C THR A 70 -0.08 3.46 0.42
N ALA A 71 -0.96 4.29 0.98
CA ALA A 71 -0.67 5.11 2.16
C ALA A 71 -0.33 4.24 3.38
N SER A 72 -1.05 3.14 3.59
CA SER A 72 -0.76 2.19 4.68
C SER A 72 0.61 1.53 4.52
N PHE A 73 0.95 1.06 3.32
CA PHE A 73 2.31 0.53 3.04
C PHE A 73 3.38 1.57 3.25
N MET A 74 3.13 2.80 2.83
CA MET A 74 4.05 3.91 3.01
C MET A 74 4.32 4.17 4.50
N ILE A 75 3.28 4.26 5.33
CA ILE A 75 3.43 4.39 6.79
C ILE A 75 4.26 3.23 7.35
N VAL A 76 3.95 1.99 6.98
CA VAL A 76 4.69 0.79 7.41
C VAL A 76 6.17 0.83 7.03
N MET A 77 6.51 1.39 5.87
CA MET A 77 7.89 1.53 5.38
C MET A 77 8.63 2.68 6.08
N PHE A 78 7.98 3.84 6.25
CA PHE A 78 8.53 5.00 6.95
C PHE A 78 8.76 4.72 8.44
N LEU A 79 7.88 3.98 9.11
CA LEU A 79 8.13 3.53 10.49
C LEU A 79 9.43 2.72 10.60
N GLY A 80 9.80 2.00 9.55
CA GLY A 80 11.06 1.28 9.43
C GLY A 80 12.31 2.16 9.25
N THR A 81 12.18 3.45 8.88
CA THR A 81 13.29 4.41 8.73
C THR A 81 13.50 5.29 9.96
N ILE A 82 12.52 5.36 10.87
CA ILE A 82 12.67 6.08 12.13
C ILE A 82 13.77 5.42 12.99
N THR A 83 14.66 6.23 13.55
CA THR A 83 15.77 5.81 14.43
C THR A 83 15.50 6.13 15.90
N LYS A 84 14.77 7.21 16.18
CA LYS A 84 14.32 7.62 17.52
C LYS A 84 12.79 7.49 17.57
N HIS A 85 12.31 6.47 18.27
CA HIS A 85 10.86 6.22 18.38
C HIS A 85 10.27 7.01 19.56
N ASN A 86 9.42 7.98 19.25
CA ASN A 86 8.52 8.58 20.23
C ASN A 86 7.41 7.57 20.61
N ASP A 87 6.68 7.78 21.69
CA ASP A 87 5.67 6.82 22.16
C ASP A 87 4.57 6.54 21.12
N PHE A 88 4.22 7.53 20.31
CA PHE A 88 3.37 7.34 19.14
C PHE A 88 3.97 6.36 18.12
N SER A 89 5.24 6.55 17.76
CA SER A 89 5.94 5.67 16.81
C SER A 89 6.12 4.25 17.35
N LYS A 90 6.34 4.08 18.66
CA LYS A 90 6.40 2.75 19.30
C LYS A 90 5.06 2.02 19.19
N LYS A 91 3.95 2.70 19.46
CA LYS A 91 2.60 2.13 19.32
C LYS A 91 2.33 1.69 17.88
N LEU A 92 2.63 2.54 16.89
CA LEU A 92 2.47 2.20 15.48
C LEU A 92 3.40 1.06 15.03
N MET A 93 4.63 1.01 15.54
CA MET A 93 5.56 -0.11 15.28
C MET A 93 5.02 -1.44 15.84
N ALA A 94 4.30 -1.42 16.96
CA ALA A 94 3.72 -2.61 17.55
C ALA A 94 2.60 -3.23 16.69
N ILE A 95 1.88 -2.40 15.93
CA ILE A 95 0.81 -2.84 15.01
C ILE A 95 1.27 -2.89 13.53
N ARG A 96 2.59 -2.83 13.28
CA ARG A 96 3.15 -2.74 11.92
C ARG A 96 2.78 -3.92 11.03
N GLY A 97 2.71 -5.13 11.60
CA GLY A 97 2.31 -6.33 10.85
C GLY A 97 0.83 -6.30 10.50
N GLU A 98 0.00 -5.87 11.45
CA GLU A 98 -1.44 -5.71 11.34
C GLU A 98 -1.79 -4.69 10.24
N MET A 99 -1.12 -3.52 10.23
CA MET A 99 -1.28 -2.52 9.17
C MET A 99 -0.89 -3.08 7.79
N SER A 100 0.16 -3.90 7.69
CA SER A 100 0.55 -4.53 6.43
C SER A 100 -0.49 -5.55 5.95
N ILE A 101 -1.08 -6.33 6.85
CA ILE A 101 -2.14 -7.30 6.52
C ILE A 101 -3.37 -6.56 6.00
N MET A 102 -3.79 -5.51 6.71
CA MET A 102 -4.91 -4.65 6.32
C MET A 102 -4.69 -4.02 4.94
N ALA A 103 -3.49 -3.49 4.69
CA ALA A 103 -3.12 -2.93 3.39
C ALA A 103 -3.12 -3.98 2.28
N SER A 104 -2.58 -5.18 2.54
CA SER A 104 -2.58 -6.28 1.58
C SER A 104 -3.99 -6.74 1.21
N LEU A 105 -4.90 -6.86 2.18
CA LEU A 105 -6.30 -7.22 1.93
C LEU A 105 -6.96 -6.21 0.98
N LEU A 106 -6.75 -4.92 1.21
CA LEU A 106 -7.24 -3.86 0.32
C LEU A 106 -6.63 -3.93 -1.08
N VAL A 107 -5.32 -4.23 -1.19
CA VAL A 107 -4.68 -4.42 -2.51
C VAL A 107 -5.25 -5.63 -3.23
N PHE A 108 -5.48 -6.75 -2.55
CA PHE A 108 -6.10 -7.92 -3.18
C PHE A 108 -7.48 -7.57 -3.72
N SER A 109 -8.32 -6.88 -2.94
CA SER A 109 -9.65 -6.48 -3.40
C SER A 109 -9.61 -5.50 -4.57
N HIS A 110 -8.70 -4.51 -4.54
CA HIS A 110 -8.46 -3.63 -5.68
C HIS A 110 -8.05 -4.45 -6.93
N ASN A 111 -7.14 -5.40 -6.76
CA ASN A 111 -6.71 -6.28 -7.83
C ASN A 111 -7.80 -7.25 -8.31
N ILE A 112 -8.78 -7.60 -7.49
CA ILE A 112 -9.92 -8.40 -7.96
C ILE A 112 -10.79 -7.55 -8.87
N ILE A 113 -11.13 -6.31 -8.50
CA ILE A 113 -11.96 -5.42 -9.33
C ILE A 113 -11.30 -5.12 -10.68
N PHE A 114 -10.05 -4.63 -10.62
CA PHE A 114 -9.32 -4.25 -11.83
C PHE A 114 -8.83 -5.50 -12.56
N GLY A 115 -8.28 -6.48 -11.86
CA GLY A 115 -7.74 -7.70 -12.44
C GLY A 115 -8.80 -8.58 -13.10
N LEU A 116 -10.04 -8.68 -12.59
CA LEU A 116 -11.10 -9.41 -13.30
C LEU A 116 -11.46 -8.77 -14.65
N ARG A 117 -11.23 -7.47 -14.81
CA ARG A 117 -11.48 -6.75 -16.06
C ARG A 117 -10.25 -6.76 -16.98
N TYR A 118 -9.06 -6.54 -16.42
CA TYR A 118 -7.84 -6.34 -17.19
C TYR A 118 -7.03 -7.62 -17.40
N PHE A 119 -7.01 -8.59 -16.47
CA PHE A 119 -6.26 -9.84 -16.67
C PHE A 119 -6.83 -10.73 -17.77
N PRO A 120 -8.15 -10.98 -17.87
CA PRO A 120 -8.68 -11.78 -18.98
C PRO A 120 -8.31 -11.18 -20.33
N ILE A 121 -8.51 -9.87 -20.51
CA ILE A 121 -8.19 -9.15 -21.74
C ILE A 121 -6.67 -9.19 -22.03
N LEU A 122 -5.81 -9.16 -21.00
CA LEU A 122 -4.36 -9.31 -21.16
C LEU A 122 -3.98 -10.68 -21.76
N PHE A 123 -4.69 -11.75 -21.38
CA PHE A 123 -4.41 -13.11 -21.84
C PHE A 123 -5.18 -13.50 -23.11
N THR A 124 -6.35 -12.90 -23.38
CA THR A 124 -7.21 -13.26 -24.52
C THR A 124 -7.08 -12.31 -25.70
N ASN A 125 -6.86 -11.00 -25.48
CA ASN A 125 -6.73 -10.02 -26.55
C ASN A 125 -5.88 -8.79 -26.15
N PRO A 126 -4.57 -8.97 -25.93
CA PRO A 126 -3.67 -7.91 -25.48
C PRO A 126 -3.60 -6.72 -26.45
N SER A 127 -3.85 -6.93 -27.73
CA SER A 127 -3.85 -5.90 -28.78
C SER A 127 -4.98 -4.89 -28.66
N SER A 128 -6.06 -5.23 -27.94
CA SER A 128 -7.20 -4.34 -27.68
C SER A 128 -6.94 -3.33 -26.55
N MET A 129 -5.86 -3.51 -25.79
CA MET A 129 -5.49 -2.61 -24.71
C MET A 129 -4.53 -1.51 -25.15
N PRO A 130 -4.66 -0.30 -24.57
CA PRO A 130 -3.57 0.67 -24.62
C PRO A 130 -2.28 0.04 -24.05
N GLN A 131 -1.18 0.18 -24.78
CA GLN A 131 0.14 -0.38 -24.40
C GLN A 131 0.56 -0.06 -22.96
N ARG A 132 0.09 1.09 -22.42
CA ARG A 132 0.29 1.51 -21.02
C ARG A 132 -0.43 0.62 -20.00
N GLN A 133 -1.68 0.23 -20.26
CA GLN A 133 -2.46 -0.65 -19.39
C GLN A 133 -1.88 -2.07 -19.40
N LEU A 134 -1.34 -2.49 -20.56
CA LEU A 134 -0.63 -3.75 -20.69
C LEU A 134 0.64 -3.77 -19.82
N ILE A 135 1.49 -2.74 -19.91
CA ILE A 135 2.69 -2.61 -19.07
C ILE A 135 2.32 -2.52 -17.58
N ALA A 136 1.33 -1.71 -17.22
CA ALA A 136 0.87 -1.58 -15.84
C ALA A 136 0.34 -2.90 -15.27
N SER A 137 -0.39 -3.69 -16.08
CA SER A 137 -0.91 -5.01 -15.69
C SER A 137 0.22 -6.02 -15.48
N ILE A 138 1.25 -6.03 -16.34
CA ILE A 138 2.43 -6.87 -16.16
C ILE A 138 3.16 -6.53 -14.85
N ILE A 139 3.41 -5.24 -14.59
CA ILE A 139 4.04 -4.80 -13.32
C ILE A 139 3.20 -5.25 -12.12
N THR A 140 1.87 -5.18 -12.23
CA THR A 140 0.95 -5.60 -11.17
C THR A 140 1.08 -7.08 -10.84
N ILE A 141 1.28 -7.95 -11.83
CA ILE A 141 1.53 -9.39 -11.61
C ILE A 141 2.79 -9.59 -10.77
N PHE A 142 3.89 -8.92 -11.11
CA PHE A 142 5.13 -9.01 -10.32
C PHE A 142 4.93 -8.46 -8.89
N LEU A 143 4.19 -7.38 -8.74
CA LEU A 143 3.86 -6.81 -7.43
C LEU A 143 3.01 -7.78 -6.59
N LEU A 144 2.02 -8.43 -7.18
CA LEU A 144 1.20 -9.45 -6.50
C LEU A 144 2.04 -10.66 -6.07
N LEU A 145 2.93 -11.13 -6.94
CA LEU A 145 3.87 -12.22 -6.63
C LEU A 145 4.78 -11.87 -5.44
N MET A 146 5.22 -10.61 -5.31
CA MET A 146 5.96 -10.16 -4.14
C MET A 146 5.09 -9.96 -2.91
N LEU A 147 3.83 -9.52 -3.09
CA LEU A 147 2.88 -9.24 -2.01
C LEU A 147 2.47 -10.52 -1.27
N ILE A 148 2.23 -11.64 -1.98
CA ILE A 148 1.74 -12.89 -1.37
C ILE A 148 2.70 -13.39 -0.27
N PRO A 149 4.02 -13.55 -0.50
CA PRO A 149 4.97 -13.94 0.55
C PRO A 149 5.05 -12.92 1.70
N LEU A 150 5.01 -11.62 1.39
CA LEU A 150 5.05 -10.56 2.40
C LEU A 150 3.80 -10.57 3.28
N PHE A 151 2.64 -10.83 2.69
CA PHE A 151 1.36 -10.95 3.39
C PHE A 151 1.35 -12.16 4.32
N VAL A 152 1.69 -13.34 3.80
CA VAL A 152 1.71 -14.58 4.59
C VAL A 152 2.68 -14.47 5.78
N THR A 153 3.85 -13.86 5.57
CA THR A 153 4.84 -13.69 6.65
C THR A 153 4.57 -12.54 7.60
N SER A 154 3.57 -11.71 7.33
CA SER A 154 3.11 -10.67 8.26
C SER A 154 2.26 -11.25 9.40
N PHE A 155 1.67 -12.44 9.23
CA PHE A 155 0.95 -13.12 10.31
C PHE A 155 1.89 -13.55 11.44
N LYS A 156 1.53 -13.21 12.68
CA LYS A 156 2.32 -13.57 13.88
C LYS A 156 2.54 -15.09 13.98
N THR A 157 1.53 -15.88 13.63
CA THR A 157 1.60 -17.35 13.63
C THR A 157 2.69 -17.88 12.69
N VAL A 158 2.78 -17.32 11.47
CA VAL A 158 3.80 -17.70 10.48
C VAL A 158 5.17 -17.18 10.90
N ARG A 159 5.26 -15.94 11.39
CA ARG A 159 6.50 -15.35 11.90
C ARG A 159 7.10 -16.19 13.03
N ARG A 160 6.29 -16.71 13.97
CA ARG A 160 6.79 -17.55 15.08
C ARG A 160 7.40 -18.87 14.62
N LYS A 161 6.97 -19.39 13.47
CA LYS A 161 7.49 -20.64 12.88
C LYS A 161 8.76 -20.46 12.04
N MET A 162 9.17 -19.21 11.77
CA MET A 162 10.25 -18.90 10.82
C MET A 162 11.53 -18.44 11.54
N LYS A 163 12.71 -18.85 11.03
CA LYS A 163 14.00 -18.34 11.52
C LYS A 163 14.09 -16.82 11.30
N ALA A 164 14.58 -16.09 12.30
CA ALA A 164 14.68 -14.62 12.24
C ALA A 164 15.50 -14.09 11.05
N LYS A 165 16.57 -14.81 10.67
CA LYS A 165 17.41 -14.49 9.49
C LYS A 165 16.61 -14.59 8.19
N SER A 166 15.86 -15.68 8.00
CA SER A 166 15.04 -15.91 6.81
C SER A 166 13.88 -14.93 6.71
N TRP A 167 13.19 -14.67 7.83
CA TRP A 167 12.11 -13.67 7.88
C TRP A 167 12.63 -12.28 7.48
N LYS A 168 13.78 -11.88 8.02
CA LYS A 168 14.41 -10.60 7.67
C LYS A 168 14.81 -10.54 6.20
N ASN A 169 15.27 -11.64 5.61
CA ASN A 169 15.62 -11.67 4.20
C ASN A 169 14.38 -11.51 3.31
N LEU A 170 13.30 -12.21 3.63
CA LEU A 170 12.04 -12.07 2.90
C LEU A 170 11.45 -10.65 3.04
N GLN A 171 11.50 -10.08 4.24
CA GLN A 171 11.04 -8.69 4.47
C GLN A 171 11.89 -7.64 3.72
N LYS A 172 13.08 -7.98 3.20
CA LYS A 172 13.79 -7.10 2.26
C LYS A 172 13.08 -7.00 0.92
N MET A 173 12.26 -7.97 0.53
CA MET A 173 11.44 -7.90 -0.70
C MET A 173 10.39 -6.79 -0.63
N ALA A 174 10.06 -6.29 0.58
CA ALA A 174 9.21 -5.12 0.71
C ALA A 174 9.82 -3.85 0.08
N TYR A 175 11.15 -3.78 -0.06
CA TYR A 175 11.82 -2.65 -0.71
C TYR A 175 11.57 -2.58 -2.23
N PRO A 176 11.87 -3.63 -3.03
CA PRO A 176 11.54 -3.63 -4.44
C PRO A 176 10.03 -3.57 -4.67
N PHE A 177 9.21 -4.18 -3.80
CA PHE A 177 7.74 -4.04 -3.85
C PHE A 177 7.30 -2.58 -3.72
N PHE A 178 7.84 -1.84 -2.74
CA PHE A 178 7.48 -0.44 -2.54
C PHE A 178 7.89 0.45 -3.72
N ILE A 179 9.09 0.23 -4.28
CA ILE A 179 9.56 0.93 -5.49
C ILE A 179 8.70 0.56 -6.70
N GLY A 180 8.32 -0.72 -6.84
CA GLY A 180 7.48 -1.17 -7.93
C GLY A 180 6.08 -0.54 -7.88
N ILE A 181 5.50 -0.30 -6.69
CA ILE A 181 4.26 0.48 -6.56
C ILE A 181 4.44 1.88 -7.16
N TYR A 182 5.56 2.56 -6.87
CA TYR A 182 5.83 3.87 -7.46
C TYR A 182 5.93 3.80 -8.98
N VAL A 183 6.68 2.84 -9.54
CA VAL A 183 6.80 2.66 -10.98
C VAL A 183 5.43 2.39 -11.62
N HIS A 184 4.64 1.49 -11.03
CA HIS A 184 3.29 1.18 -11.49
C HIS A 184 2.40 2.44 -11.54
N VAL A 185 2.42 3.23 -10.47
CA VAL A 185 1.65 4.47 -10.37
C VAL A 185 2.14 5.52 -11.39
N MET A 186 3.44 5.65 -11.62
CA MET A 186 4.00 6.55 -12.64
C MET A 186 3.57 6.17 -14.06
N VAL A 187 3.57 4.87 -14.38
CA VAL A 187 3.09 4.36 -15.69
C VAL A 187 1.62 4.71 -15.91
N LEU A 188 0.79 4.63 -14.87
CA LEU A 188 -0.63 5.01 -14.95
C LEU A 188 -0.82 6.52 -15.10
N TYR A 189 -0.03 7.34 -14.40
CA TYR A 189 -0.12 8.80 -14.47
C TYR A 189 0.43 9.42 -15.76
N SER A 190 1.21 8.66 -16.54
CA SER A 190 1.71 9.07 -17.85
C SER A 190 0.61 9.43 -18.86
N SER A 191 -0.65 9.04 -18.62
CA SER A 191 -1.77 9.29 -19.55
C SER A 191 -2.18 10.75 -19.66
N ASN A 192 -2.13 11.55 -18.58
CA ASN A 192 -2.53 12.97 -18.56
C ASN A 192 -1.50 13.78 -17.77
N TRP A 193 -0.35 14.05 -18.38
CA TRP A 193 0.78 14.74 -17.73
C TRP A 193 0.37 16.08 -17.09
N LYS A 194 -0.44 16.89 -17.79
CA LYS A 194 -0.85 18.22 -17.32
C LYS A 194 -1.79 18.19 -16.11
N GLU A 195 -2.73 17.25 -16.05
CA GLU A 195 -3.67 17.14 -14.91
C GLU A 195 -3.06 16.41 -13.70
N ASN A 196 -2.10 15.51 -13.95
CA ASN A 196 -1.52 14.66 -12.91
C ASN A 196 -0.15 15.10 -12.42
N MET A 197 0.42 16.18 -12.98
CA MET A 197 1.76 16.71 -12.64
C MET A 197 1.93 16.90 -11.13
N VAL A 198 0.90 17.46 -10.46
CA VAL A 198 0.89 17.67 -9.01
C VAL A 198 0.96 16.35 -8.24
N GLY A 199 0.21 15.33 -8.68
CA GLY A 199 0.23 14.00 -8.08
C GLY A 199 1.57 13.30 -8.25
N VAL A 200 2.18 13.42 -9.44
CA VAL A 200 3.50 12.88 -9.75
C VAL A 200 4.57 13.53 -8.87
N VAL A 201 4.61 14.86 -8.81
CA VAL A 201 5.59 15.60 -7.98
C VAL A 201 5.47 15.23 -6.51
N ILE A 202 4.26 15.15 -5.96
CA ILE A 202 4.03 14.73 -4.57
C ILE A 202 4.52 13.30 -4.34
N TYR A 203 4.19 12.35 -5.22
CA TYR A 203 4.67 10.97 -5.12
C TYR A 203 6.19 10.90 -5.13
N THR A 204 6.81 11.59 -6.07
CA THR A 204 8.27 11.62 -6.23
C THR A 204 8.94 12.22 -5.01
N LEU A 205 8.43 13.34 -4.47
CA LEU A 205 8.95 13.96 -3.25
C LEU A 205 8.85 13.03 -2.05
N ILE A 206 7.72 12.34 -1.86
CA ILE A 206 7.54 11.42 -0.74
C ILE A 206 8.48 10.21 -0.86
N TYR A 207 8.62 9.63 -2.05
CA TYR A 207 9.54 8.52 -2.29
C TYR A 207 11.01 8.94 -2.18
N LEU A 208 11.38 10.14 -2.63
CA LEU A 208 12.71 10.72 -2.44
C LEU A 208 13.01 10.93 -0.96
N ALA A 209 12.06 11.51 -0.20
CA ALA A 209 12.20 11.69 1.24
C ALA A 209 12.42 10.34 1.96
N TYR A 210 11.69 9.30 1.53
CA TYR A 210 11.90 7.94 2.04
C TYR A 210 13.32 7.42 1.77
N ILE A 211 13.82 7.57 0.53
CA ILE A 211 15.18 7.14 0.15
C ILE A 211 16.23 7.89 0.97
N ILE A 212 16.11 9.21 1.10
CA ILE A 212 17.03 10.05 1.88
C ILE A 212 17.06 9.62 3.36
N LEU A 213 15.90 9.47 3.99
CA LEU A 213 15.80 9.02 5.38
C LEU A 213 16.40 7.63 5.58
N ARG A 214 16.23 6.74 4.58
CA ARG A 214 16.79 5.39 4.63
C ARG A 214 18.31 5.40 4.52
N LEU A 215 18.87 6.18 3.59
CA LEU A 215 20.31 6.36 3.43
C LEU A 215 20.92 6.97 4.70
N ARG A 216 20.26 7.98 5.28
CA ARG A 216 20.66 8.57 6.57
C ARG A 216 20.71 7.52 7.68
N LYS A 217 19.68 6.65 7.79
CA LYS A 217 19.68 5.56 8.77
C LYS A 217 20.83 4.56 8.55
N ARG A 218 21.18 4.26 7.29
CA ARG A 218 22.33 3.41 6.95
C ARG A 218 23.63 4.06 7.42
N ASN A 219 23.81 5.34 7.15
CA ASN A 219 25.01 6.10 7.52
C ASN A 219 25.16 6.21 9.04
N ILE A 220 24.09 6.52 9.78
CA ILE A 220 24.10 6.55 11.26
C ILE A 220 24.49 5.18 11.83
N LYS A 221 24.00 4.10 11.23
CA LYS A 221 24.33 2.74 11.69
C LYS A 221 25.79 2.38 11.42
N MET A 222 26.34 2.80 10.28
CA MET A 222 27.75 2.65 9.93
C MET A 222 28.66 3.44 10.86
N GLN A 223 28.32 4.70 11.16
CA GLN A 223 29.07 5.53 12.10
C GLN A 223 29.11 4.90 13.49
N LYS A 224 28.00 4.34 13.97
CA LYS A 224 27.96 3.61 15.24
C LYS A 224 28.75 2.31 15.26
N SER A 225 28.98 1.66 14.12
CA SER A 225 29.83 0.45 14.06
C SER A 225 31.31 0.78 13.88
N LEU A 226 31.65 1.98 13.39
CA LEU A 226 33.03 2.46 13.27
C LEU A 226 33.52 3.09 14.59
N ALA A 227 32.61 3.60 15.41
CA ALA A 227 32.89 4.16 16.73
C ALA A 227 32.94 3.11 17.87
N LYS A 228 32.88 1.81 17.53
CA LYS A 228 32.87 0.70 18.47
C LYS A 228 33.97 -0.28 18.09
#